data_AF-A0A482ZJU2-F1
#
_entry.id   AF-A0A482ZJU2-F1
#
_cell.length_a   1.000
_cell.length_b   1.000
_cell.length_c   1.000
_cell.angle_alpha   90.00
_cell.angle_beta   90.00
_cell.angle_gamma   90.00
#
_symmetry.space_group_name_H-M   'P 1'
#
loop_
_entity.id
_entity.type
_entity.pdbx_description
1 polymer ?
#
loop_
_entity_poly.entity_id
_entity_poly.type
_entity_poly.pdbx_seq_one_letter_code
_entity_poly.pdbx_strand_id
1 'polypeptide(L)'
;MPAKKPNIRLQKIIDEKHFVSRKRGGGVISVQAWVDDKQQVVKYAIAYINHQIYAEDNGRVIGYDNAHNFHHKHYETTALA
;
A
#
# COMPACT_ATOMS: atom_id res chain seq x y z
N MET A 1 16.62 -17.93 21.18
CA MET A 1 15.56 -18.62 20.43
C MET A 1 14.63 -17.55 19.86
N PRO A 2 14.57 -17.27 18.54
CA PRO A 2 13.56 -16.35 18.04
C PRO A 2 12.19 -17.02 18.19
N ALA A 3 11.25 -16.33 18.85
CA ALA A 3 9.88 -16.81 19.00
C ALA A 3 9.26 -17.09 17.62
N LYS A 4 8.62 -18.26 17.50
CA LYS A 4 7.91 -18.68 16.28
C LYS A 4 6.81 -17.63 16.00
N LYS A 5 6.93 -16.89 14.88
CA LYS A 5 5.90 -15.91 14.48
C LYS A 5 4.54 -16.63 14.45
N PRO A 6 3.50 -16.11 15.14
CA PRO A 6 2.19 -16.72 15.12
C PRO A 6 1.71 -16.82 13.67
N ASN A 7 1.11 -17.95 13.32
CA ASN A 7 0.55 -18.17 11.98
C ASN A 7 -0.78 -17.41 11.89
N ILE A 8 -0.69 -16.09 11.71
CA ILE A 8 -1.84 -15.21 11.54
C ILE A 8 -2.38 -15.44 10.13
N ARG A 9 -3.61 -15.93 10.00
CA ARG A 9 -4.27 -15.95 8.70
C ARG A 9 -4.65 -14.52 8.34
N LEU A 10 -4.13 -14.07 7.20
CA LEU A 10 -4.41 -12.74 6.66
C LEU A 10 -5.47 -12.88 5.57
N GLN A 11 -6.64 -12.32 5.80
CA GLN A 11 -7.69 -12.23 4.78
C GLN A 11 -7.67 -10.86 4.13
N LYS A 12 -7.53 -10.80 2.80
CA LYS A 12 -7.68 -9.55 2.06
C LYS A 12 -9.15 -9.17 2.01
N ILE A 13 -9.50 -7.99 2.54
CA ILE A 13 -10.88 -7.50 2.59
C ILE A 13 -11.12 -6.31 1.64
N ILE A 14 -10.06 -5.60 1.26
CA ILE A 14 -10.13 -4.49 0.30
C ILE A 14 -9.08 -4.73 -0.78
N ASP A 15 -9.52 -4.61 -2.04
CA ASP A 15 -8.65 -4.62 -3.22
C ASP A 15 -9.25 -3.72 -4.31
N GLU A 16 -9.06 -2.42 -4.16
CA GLU A 16 -9.71 -1.41 -4.98
C GLU A 16 -8.71 -0.64 -5.82
N LYS A 17 -9.17 -0.23 -7.00
CA LYS A 17 -8.47 0.68 -7.89
C LYS A 17 -9.43 1.75 -8.38
N HIS A 18 -9.05 3.00 -8.19
CA HIS A 18 -9.79 4.16 -8.66
C HIS A 18 -8.96 4.90 -9.70
N PHE A 19 -9.49 4.98 -10.93
CA PHE A 19 -8.84 5.70 -12.02
C PHE A 19 -9.08 7.20 -11.87
N VAL A 20 -8.00 7.98 -11.80
CA VAL A 20 -8.08 9.42 -11.74
C VAL A 20 -8.23 9.94 -13.17
N SER A 21 -9.26 10.75 -13.42
CA SER A 21 -9.49 11.33 -14.74
C SER A 21 -8.26 12.14 -15.21
N ARG A 22 -7.97 12.15 -16.51
CA ARG A 22 -6.84 12.94 -17.07
C ARG A 22 -6.90 14.44 -16.72
N LYS A 23 -8.11 15.02 -16.63
CA LYS A 23 -8.30 16.42 -16.21
C LYS A 23 -7.81 16.71 -14.79
N ARG A 24 -7.67 15.68 -13.94
CA ARG A 24 -7.18 15.75 -12.56
C ARG A 24 -5.76 15.16 -12.42
N GLY A 25 -5.02 15.03 -13.52
CA GLY A 25 -3.64 14.53 -13.51
C GLY A 25 -3.47 13.07 -13.97
N GLY A 26 -4.54 12.30 -14.13
CA GLY A 26 -4.44 10.90 -14.55
C GLY A 26 -3.92 9.97 -13.45
N GLY A 27 -3.62 8.71 -13.82
CA GLY A 27 -3.11 7.70 -12.90
C GLY A 27 -4.19 6.89 -12.17
N VAL A 28 -3.76 6.15 -11.15
CA VAL A 28 -4.59 5.21 -10.40
C VAL A 28 -4.31 5.34 -8.92
N ILE A 29 -5.36 5.42 -8.11
CA ILE A 29 -5.29 5.25 -6.66
C ILE A 29 -5.62 3.78 -6.38
N SER A 30 -4.70 3.05 -5.74
CA SER A 30 -4.94 1.68 -5.28
C SER A 30 -5.05 1.65 -3.76
N VAL A 31 -6.05 0.92 -3.25
CA VAL A 31 -6.29 0.73 -1.81
C VAL A 31 -6.40 -0.75 -1.55
N GLN A 32 -5.61 -1.26 -0.60
CA GLN A 32 -5.64 -2.67 -0.20
C GLN A 32 -5.58 -2.77 1.32
N ALA A 33 -6.33 -3.71 1.89
CA ALA A 33 -6.33 -3.98 3.33
C ALA A 33 -6.54 -5.46 3.64
N TRP A 34 -5.91 -5.92 4.70
CA TRP A 34 -6.03 -7.28 5.22
C TRP A 34 -6.36 -7.26 6.71
N VAL A 35 -7.19 -8.21 7.12
CA VAL A 35 -7.55 -8.45 8.52
C VAL A 35 -6.99 -9.77 9.03
N ASP A 36 -6.81 -9.84 10.35
CA ASP A 36 -6.52 -11.08 11.07
C ASP A 36 -7.81 -11.88 11.37
N ASP A 37 -7.65 -13.01 12.08
CA ASP A 37 -8.77 -13.85 12.52
C ASP A 37 -9.75 -13.13 13.47
N LYS A 38 -9.35 -12.00 14.07
CA LYS A 38 -10.17 -11.16 14.93
C LYS A 38 -10.82 -9.99 14.18
N GLN A 39 -10.75 -9.98 12.85
CA GLN A 39 -11.24 -8.89 11.99
C GLN A 39 -10.55 -7.54 12.24
N GLN A 40 -9.34 -7.54 12.79
CA GLN A 40 -8.54 -6.33 12.97
C GLN A 40 -7.71 -6.06 11.73
N VAL A 41 -7.69 -4.82 11.23
CA VAL A 41 -6.83 -4.44 10.10
C VAL A 41 -5.38 -4.47 10.56
N VAL A 42 -4.63 -5.45 10.07
CA VAL A 42 -3.22 -5.68 10.44
C VAL A 42 -2.26 -5.27 9.32
N LYS A 43 -2.75 -5.17 8.08
CA LYS A 43 -1.98 -4.67 6.94
C LYS A 43 -2.85 -3.79 6.07
N TYR A 44 -2.30 -2.69 5.59
CA TYR A 44 -2.89 -1.89 4.52
C TYR A 44 -1.81 -1.32 3.60
N ALA A 45 -2.19 -1.01 2.37
CA ALA A 45 -1.35 -0.31 1.40
C ALA A 45 -2.23 0.60 0.54
N ILE A 46 -1.89 1.88 0.51
CA ILE A 46 -2.53 2.91 -0.33
C ILE A 46 -1.45 3.51 -1.21
N ALA A 47 -1.68 3.57 -2.51
CA ALA A 47 -0.71 4.13 -3.44
C ALA A 47 -1.39 4.97 -4.51
N TYR A 48 -0.79 6.12 -4.84
CA TYR A 48 -1.06 6.83 -6.07
C TYR A 48 0.01 6.47 -7.09
N ILE A 49 -0.44 5.94 -8.22
CA ILE A 49 0.40 5.38 -9.28
C ILE A 49 0.18 6.19 -10.55
N ASN A 50 1.24 6.79 -11.09
CA ASN A 50 1.21 7.50 -12.35
C ASN A 50 2.58 7.47 -13.04
N HIS A 51 2.72 6.59 -14.04
CA HIS A 51 3.95 6.43 -14.83
C HIS A 51 4.36 7.65 -15.64
N GLN A 52 3.45 8.60 -15.88
CA GLN A 52 3.78 9.84 -16.59
C GLN A 52 4.46 10.85 -15.68
N ILE A 53 4.21 10.77 -14.36
CA ILE A 53 4.83 11.63 -13.35
C ILE A 53 6.13 10.99 -12.87
N TYR A 54 6.10 9.69 -12.61
CA TYR A 54 7.24 8.95 -12.07
C TYR A 54 7.32 7.58 -12.74
N ALA A 55 8.46 7.24 -13.37
CA ALA A 55 8.58 6.00 -14.13
C ALA A 55 9.11 4.82 -13.30
N GLU A 56 9.89 5.10 -12.25
CA GLU A 56 10.47 4.08 -11.37
C GLU A 56 9.45 3.59 -10.32
N ASP A 57 9.84 2.62 -9.47
CA ASP A 57 8.97 2.03 -8.42
C ASP A 57 7.56 1.66 -8.93
N ASN A 58 7.49 1.10 -10.14
CA ASN A 58 6.24 0.77 -10.84
C ASN A 58 5.25 1.94 -10.95
N GLY A 59 5.78 3.15 -11.07
CA GLY A 59 5.01 4.38 -11.19
C GLY A 59 4.41 4.89 -9.88
N ARG A 60 4.79 4.34 -8.72
CA ARG A 60 4.29 4.81 -7.43
C ARG A 60 4.87 6.18 -7.10
N VAL A 61 4.01 7.19 -7.24
CA VAL A 61 4.32 8.59 -6.91
C VAL A 61 4.24 8.79 -5.40
N ILE A 62 3.19 8.28 -4.76
CA ILE A 62 2.98 8.38 -3.31
C ILE A 62 2.50 7.05 -2.76
N GLY A 63 2.98 6.67 -1.58
CA GLY A 63 2.60 5.42 -0.90
C GLY A 63 2.35 5.63 0.59
N TYR A 64 1.38 4.91 1.14
CA TYR A 64 1.08 4.82 2.57
C TYR A 64 0.83 3.38 2.95
N ASP A 65 1.66 2.81 3.82
CA ASP A 65 1.50 1.45 4.32
C ASP A 65 1.98 1.30 5.76
N ASN A 66 1.71 0.14 6.34
CA ASN A 66 2.13 -0.24 7.69
C ASN A 66 3.01 -1.51 7.68
N ALA A 67 3.64 -1.86 6.55
CA ALA A 67 4.38 -3.12 6.40
C ALA A 67 5.62 -3.20 7.30
N HIS A 68 6.09 -2.06 7.83
CA HIS A 68 7.27 -1.95 8.69
C HIS A 68 6.94 -1.78 10.19
N ASN A 69 5.74 -2.19 10.64
CA ASN A 69 5.25 -1.95 12.01
C ASN A 69 5.11 -0.45 12.41
N PHE A 70 5.29 0.47 11.47
CA PHE A 70 5.10 1.92 11.61
C PHE A 70 4.43 2.48 10.34
N HIS A 71 3.75 3.63 10.45
CA HIS A 71 3.08 4.29 9.32
C HIS A 71 4.12 4.97 8.42
N HIS A 72 4.36 4.43 7.23
CA HIS A 72 5.30 5.04 6.26
C HIS A 72 4.55 5.95 5.29
N LYS A 73 5.10 7.12 5.02
CA LYS A 73 4.69 8.00 3.93
C LYS A 73 5.81 8.06 2.91
N HIS A 74 5.56 7.65 1.68
CA HIS A 74 6.52 7.75 0.59
C HIS A 74 6.15 8.91 -0.31
N TYR A 75 7.14 9.71 -0.68
CA TYR A 75 7.01 10.75 -1.71
C TYR A 75 8.09 10.47 -2.77
N GLU A 76 7.67 10.18 -4.00
CA GLU A 76 8.52 9.94 -5.18
C GLU A 76 9.68 8.95 -4.91
N THR A 77 9.33 7.86 -4.21
CA THR A 77 10.14 6.70 -3.73
C THR A 77 11.53 6.97 -3.12
N THR A 78 11.56 6.93 -1.80
CA THR A 78 12.43 6.01 -1.05
C THR A 78 11.76 5.76 0.31
N ALA A 79 11.47 4.50 0.64
CA ALA A 79 11.78 4.02 1.98
C ALA A 79 12.28 2.58 1.84
N LEU A 80 13.58 2.45 1.63
CA LEU A 80 14.34 1.26 2.01
C LEU A 80 14.94 1.56 3.38
N ALA A 81 14.34 0.97 4.43
CA ALA A 81 15.01 0.54 5.66
C ALA A 81 14.01 -0.25 6.50
#